data_AF-A0A9P8JDN1-F1
#
_entry.id   AF-A0A9P8JDN1-F1
#
_cell.length_a   1.000
_cell.length_b   1.000
_cell.length_c   1.000
_cell.angle_alpha   90.00
_cell.angle_beta   90.00
_cell.angle_gamma   90.00
#
_symmetry.space_group_name_H-M   'P 1'
#
loop_
_entity.id
_entity.type
_entity.pdbx_description
1 polymer ?
#
loop_
_entity_poly.entity_id
_entity_poly.type
_entity_poly.pdbx_seq_one_letter_code
_entity_poly.pdbx_strand_id
1 'polypeptide(L)'
;MLVSTIVSALSLFAVASAQSSATSTSASTTATHSVVASAAPGTNGYDYLGCYNETTGIAGTSGARAITGGKMETGDNTTVADCLQYCGQNSYQYAGLEYSKECWCGSYLSALSNKLSESNCSLPCVGDDSELCGGYLTISLYNLTSKKAGSDDSSSTKGAASSVSASSWTFVLGAGVMALTVGAAL
;
A
#
# COMPACT_ATOMS: atom_id res chain seq x y z
N MET A 1 80.42 -40.90 -25.92
CA MET A 1 79.67 -39.90 -26.71
C MET A 1 78.90 -39.07 -25.70
N LEU A 2 79.43 -37.90 -25.28
CA LEU A 2 79.08 -36.56 -25.79
C LEU A 2 77.56 -36.32 -25.61
N VAL A 3 77.05 -35.33 -24.86
CA VAL A 3 77.20 -33.86 -24.99
C VAL A 3 76.74 -33.23 -23.63
N SER A 4 77.45 -32.32 -22.96
CA SER A 4 77.42 -30.83 -23.14
C SER A 4 76.00 -30.28 -23.36
N THR A 5 75.44 -29.35 -22.59
CA THR A 5 75.93 -27.97 -22.38
C THR A 5 75.32 -27.26 -21.16
N ILE A 6 76.10 -26.30 -20.69
CA ILE A 6 75.86 -25.27 -19.68
C ILE A 6 75.10 -24.11 -20.33
N VAL A 7 74.03 -23.56 -19.71
CA VAL A 7 73.57 -22.17 -19.94
C VAL A 7 72.92 -21.69 -18.63
N SER A 8 73.64 -20.96 -17.78
CA SER A 8 73.82 -19.49 -17.76
C SER A 8 72.66 -18.75 -17.10
N ALA A 9 73.04 -17.96 -16.09
CA ALA A 9 72.20 -17.09 -15.28
C ALA A 9 71.48 -16.01 -16.11
N LEU A 10 70.40 -15.44 -15.57
CA LEU A 10 70.30 -13.98 -15.34
C LEU A 10 69.05 -13.69 -14.51
N SER A 11 69.29 -13.14 -13.33
CA SER A 11 68.39 -12.35 -12.51
C SER A 11 67.77 -11.18 -13.29
N LEU A 12 66.54 -10.79 -12.92
CA LEU A 12 65.98 -9.43 -12.80
C LEU A 12 64.45 -9.47 -13.08
N PHE A 13 63.62 -9.60 -12.03
CA PHE A 13 62.25 -9.10 -12.09
C PHE A 13 62.02 -8.13 -10.95
N ALA A 14 61.70 -6.91 -11.36
CA ALA A 14 61.62 -5.71 -10.57
C ALA A 14 60.53 -5.80 -9.50
N VAL A 15 60.89 -5.38 -8.29
CA VAL A 15 59.98 -5.02 -7.22
C VAL A 15 59.20 -3.77 -7.65
N ALA A 16 57.92 -3.93 -7.98
CA ALA A 16 57.01 -2.81 -8.18
C ALA A 16 56.47 -2.35 -6.82
N SER A 17 56.95 -1.19 -6.36
CA SER A 17 56.43 -0.46 -5.21
C SER A 17 55.07 0.14 -5.55
N ALA A 18 53.98 -0.42 -5.00
CA ALA A 18 52.67 0.21 -5.02
C ALA A 18 52.64 1.35 -4.00
N GLN A 19 52.57 2.58 -4.50
CA GLN A 19 52.58 3.79 -3.69
C GLN A 19 51.19 4.05 -3.10
N SER A 20 51.12 4.00 -1.77
CA SER A 20 49.96 4.41 -0.97
C SER A 20 49.59 5.86 -1.25
N SER A 21 48.44 6.08 -1.86
CA SER A 21 47.82 7.39 -2.00
C SER A 21 46.94 7.63 -0.79
N ALA A 22 47.43 8.41 0.18
CA ALA A 22 46.62 8.87 1.30
C ALA A 22 45.69 9.98 0.80
N THR A 23 44.48 9.61 0.40
CA THR A 23 43.39 10.56 0.16
C THR A 23 42.78 10.93 1.51
N SER A 24 43.01 12.16 1.94
CA SER A 24 42.33 12.78 3.07
C SER A 24 40.85 12.98 2.73
N THR A 25 40.03 11.98 3.03
CA THR A 25 38.57 12.14 3.05
C THR A 25 38.20 12.85 4.34
N SER A 26 37.85 14.14 4.24
CA SER A 26 37.18 14.88 5.29
C SER A 26 35.91 14.13 5.69
N ALA A 27 35.91 13.56 6.89
CA ALA A 27 34.74 12.94 7.49
C ALA A 27 33.72 14.03 7.81
N SER A 28 32.71 14.16 6.95
CA SER A 28 31.47 14.85 7.27
C SER A 28 30.80 14.08 8.40
N THR A 29 30.81 14.62 9.61
CA THR A 29 29.95 14.15 10.71
C THR A 29 28.50 14.48 10.36
N THR A 30 27.88 13.67 9.50
CA THR A 30 26.43 13.61 9.42
C THR A 30 25.96 12.99 10.73
N ALA A 31 25.27 13.77 11.55
CA ALA A 31 24.54 13.26 12.70
C ALA A 31 23.53 12.23 12.18
N THR A 32 23.86 10.94 12.32
CA THR A 32 22.95 9.82 12.11
C THR A 32 21.89 9.89 13.20
N HIS A 33 20.79 10.59 12.92
CA HIS A 33 19.52 10.24 13.53
C HIS A 33 19.17 8.85 13.01
N SER A 34 19.36 7.83 13.84
CA SER A 34 18.69 6.55 13.65
C SER A 34 17.20 6.81 13.81
N VAL A 35 16.53 7.15 12.70
CA VAL A 35 15.08 7.10 12.62
C VAL A 35 14.72 5.62 12.77
N VAL A 36 14.20 5.27 13.95
CA VAL A 36 13.68 3.92 14.18
C VAL A 36 12.41 3.83 13.35
N ALA A 37 12.44 3.02 12.29
CA ALA A 37 11.27 2.77 11.47
C ALA A 37 10.12 2.27 12.34
N SER A 38 8.91 2.78 12.10
CA SER A 38 7.75 2.48 12.93
C SER A 38 6.51 2.16 12.09
N ALA A 39 5.57 1.41 12.70
CA ALA A 39 4.29 1.15 12.05
C ALA A 39 3.48 2.46 11.99
N ALA A 40 3.15 2.90 10.78
CA ALA A 40 2.33 4.08 10.60
C ALA A 40 0.91 3.81 11.14
N PRO A 41 0.28 4.77 11.84
CA PRO A 41 -1.05 4.57 12.44
C PRO A 41 -2.18 4.40 11.41
N GLY A 42 -1.97 4.83 10.16
CA GLY A 42 -2.95 4.81 9.08
C GLY A 42 -3.36 6.20 8.61
N THR A 43 -3.82 6.29 7.35
CA THR A 43 -4.33 7.51 6.69
C THR A 43 -5.49 7.14 5.75
N ASN A 44 -6.16 8.13 5.14
CA ASN A 44 -7.25 7.90 4.18
C ASN A 44 -8.44 7.09 4.74
N GLY A 45 -8.69 7.21 6.05
CA GLY A 45 -9.78 6.50 6.73
C GLY A 45 -9.46 5.04 7.08
N TYR A 46 -8.21 4.62 6.89
CA TYR A 46 -7.70 3.34 7.36
C TYR A 46 -6.99 3.48 8.69
N ASP A 47 -7.19 2.48 9.56
CA ASP A 47 -6.46 2.32 10.81
C ASP A 47 -5.58 1.05 10.77
N TYR A 48 -4.40 1.14 11.37
CA TYR A 48 -3.49 0.01 11.51
C TYR A 48 -4.04 -1.04 12.49
N LEU A 49 -4.10 -2.30 12.05
CA LEU A 49 -4.56 -3.43 12.85
C LEU A 49 -3.42 -4.24 13.48
N GLY A 50 -2.22 -4.15 12.91
CA GLY A 50 -1.05 -4.91 13.33
C GLY A 50 -0.41 -5.72 12.20
N CYS A 51 0.59 -6.51 12.59
CA CYS A 51 1.25 -7.45 11.70
C CYS A 51 0.48 -8.78 11.59
N TYR A 52 0.26 -9.29 10.37
CA TYR A 52 -0.48 -10.54 10.11
C TYR A 52 0.31 -11.49 9.21
N ASN A 53 0.06 -12.80 9.31
CA ASN A 53 0.71 -13.75 8.38
C ASN A 53 0.03 -13.77 7.01
N GLU A 54 0.84 -13.96 5.97
CA GLU A 54 0.36 -14.37 4.65
C GLU A 54 -0.07 -15.85 4.67
N THR A 55 -0.99 -16.25 3.80
CA THR A 55 -1.61 -17.59 3.76
C THR A 55 -1.26 -18.39 2.51
N THR A 56 -0.48 -17.84 1.58
CA THR A 56 -0.05 -18.51 0.34
C THR A 56 0.69 -19.83 0.59
N GLY A 57 1.41 -19.94 1.71
CA GLY A 57 2.16 -21.14 2.09
C GLY A 57 1.34 -22.22 2.82
N ILE A 58 0.04 -21.99 3.08
CA ILE A 58 -0.79 -22.94 3.84
C ILE A 58 -1.30 -24.05 2.92
N ALA A 59 -1.01 -25.31 3.28
CA ALA A 59 -1.47 -26.46 2.51
C ALA A 59 -3.00 -26.54 2.45
N GLY A 60 -3.54 -26.91 1.29
CA GLY A 60 -4.98 -27.06 1.09
C GLY A 60 -5.74 -25.76 0.76
N THR A 61 -5.06 -24.62 0.63
CA THR A 61 -5.69 -23.33 0.26
C THR A 61 -5.52 -22.97 -1.22
N SER A 62 -4.84 -23.82 -2.00
CA SER A 62 -4.47 -23.53 -3.40
C SER A 62 -3.67 -22.23 -3.56
N GLY A 63 -2.90 -21.84 -2.54
CA GLY A 63 -2.13 -20.59 -2.56
C GLY A 63 -2.98 -19.34 -2.34
N ALA A 64 -4.16 -19.46 -1.73
CA ALA A 64 -4.99 -18.30 -1.40
C ALA A 64 -4.21 -17.33 -0.51
N ARG A 65 -4.29 -16.04 -0.85
CA ARG A 65 -3.65 -14.96 -0.10
C ARG A 65 -4.45 -14.56 1.14
N ALA A 66 -3.79 -13.88 2.08
CA ALA A 66 -4.42 -13.40 3.30
C ALA A 66 -5.45 -12.31 2.97
N ILE A 67 -5.11 -11.38 2.09
CA ILE A 67 -6.04 -10.37 1.56
C ILE A 67 -6.55 -10.84 0.19
N THR A 68 -7.87 -10.91 0.03
CA THR A 68 -8.51 -11.43 -1.20
C THR A 68 -9.65 -10.54 -1.69
N GLY A 69 -10.08 -10.80 -2.93
CA GLY A 69 -11.18 -10.06 -3.56
C GLY A 69 -10.81 -8.64 -3.97
N GLY A 70 -9.54 -8.39 -4.28
CA GLY A 70 -9.10 -7.07 -4.74
C GLY A 70 -7.91 -7.06 -5.69
N LYS A 71 -7.04 -6.08 -5.54
CA LYS A 71 -5.95 -5.75 -6.47
C LYS A 71 -4.62 -5.69 -5.74
N MET A 72 -3.54 -5.82 -6.51
CA MET A 72 -2.19 -5.60 -6.03
C MET A 72 -1.46 -4.64 -6.96
N GLU A 73 -0.66 -3.78 -6.34
CA GLU A 73 0.27 -2.87 -7.00
C GLU A 73 1.65 -3.05 -6.34
N THR A 74 2.73 -2.79 -7.09
CA THR A 74 4.08 -2.73 -6.54
C THR A 74 4.82 -1.58 -7.20
N GLY A 75 5.72 -0.92 -6.47
CA GLY A 75 6.47 0.22 -6.97
C GLY A 75 7.76 0.44 -6.21
N ASP A 76 8.72 1.11 -6.84
CA ASP A 76 10.04 1.36 -6.24
C ASP A 76 10.05 2.55 -5.26
N ASN A 77 8.91 3.22 -5.10
CA ASN A 77 8.73 4.37 -4.21
C ASN A 77 7.41 4.26 -3.41
N THR A 78 6.99 3.05 -3.06
CA THR A 78 5.78 2.80 -2.25
C THR A 78 5.99 3.25 -0.80
N THR A 79 5.08 4.09 -0.30
CA THR A 79 4.91 4.41 1.14
C THR A 79 3.64 3.76 1.69
N VAL A 80 3.42 3.83 3.02
CA VAL A 80 2.14 3.40 3.60
C VAL A 80 0.99 4.24 3.03
N ALA A 81 1.15 5.56 2.98
CA ALA A 81 0.11 6.47 2.53
C ALA A 81 -0.33 6.20 1.08
N ASP A 82 0.62 5.89 0.19
CA ASP A 82 0.33 5.55 -1.21
C ASP A 82 -0.53 4.29 -1.31
N CYS A 83 -0.20 3.25 -0.54
CA CYS A 83 -0.97 2.02 -0.53
C CYS A 83 -2.40 2.22 0.00
N LEU A 84 -2.54 2.92 1.14
CA LEU A 84 -3.84 3.21 1.72
C LEU A 84 -4.70 4.06 0.79
N GLN A 85 -4.09 5.02 0.10
CA GLN A 85 -4.77 5.83 -0.90
C GLN A 85 -5.25 4.95 -2.07
N TYR A 86 -4.38 4.10 -2.64
CA TYR A 86 -4.72 3.22 -3.75
C TYR A 86 -5.87 2.26 -3.39
N CYS A 87 -5.80 1.62 -2.21
CA CYS A 87 -6.88 0.74 -1.75
C CYS A 87 -8.19 1.51 -1.46
N GLY A 88 -8.08 2.72 -0.89
CA GLY A 88 -9.22 3.60 -0.64
C GLY A 88 -9.93 4.06 -1.91
N GLN A 89 -9.18 4.45 -2.95
CA GLN A 89 -9.76 4.85 -4.25
C GLN A 89 -10.51 3.71 -4.93
N ASN A 90 -10.07 2.47 -4.74
CA ASN A 90 -10.72 1.28 -5.28
C ASN A 90 -11.79 0.69 -4.34
N SER A 91 -12.14 1.39 -3.25
CA SER A 91 -13.20 0.99 -2.30
C SER A 91 -12.97 -0.37 -1.63
N TYR A 92 -11.73 -0.73 -1.33
CA TYR A 92 -11.41 -1.94 -0.59
C TYR A 92 -11.56 -1.75 0.92
N GLN A 93 -11.86 -2.84 1.64
CA GLN A 93 -12.02 -2.84 3.09
C GLN A 93 -10.66 -2.94 3.80
N TYR A 94 -9.77 -3.74 3.22
CA TYR A 94 -8.43 -4.02 3.74
C TYR A 94 -7.36 -3.53 2.78
N ALA A 95 -6.31 -2.99 3.38
CA ALA A 95 -5.06 -2.67 2.73
C ALA A 95 -3.93 -3.37 3.51
N GLY A 96 -2.93 -3.88 2.80
CA GLY A 96 -1.81 -4.59 3.39
C GLY A 96 -0.54 -4.26 2.66
N LEU A 97 0.55 -4.06 3.41
CA LEU A 97 1.87 -3.86 2.83
C LEU A 97 2.73 -5.09 3.08
N GLU A 98 3.47 -5.53 2.06
CA GLU A 98 4.34 -6.70 2.09
C GLU A 98 5.65 -6.42 1.34
N TYR A 99 6.75 -7.08 1.73
CA TYR A 99 8.05 -7.01 1.05
C TYR A 99 8.56 -5.58 0.76
N SER A 100 8.34 -4.62 1.67
CA SER A 100 8.73 -3.20 1.54
C SER A 100 8.03 -2.38 0.46
N LYS A 101 7.40 -3.01 -0.52
CA LYS A 101 6.99 -2.34 -1.76
C LYS A 101 5.68 -2.82 -2.37
N GLU A 102 5.15 -3.94 -1.90
CA GLU A 102 3.89 -4.48 -2.40
C GLU A 102 2.72 -3.91 -1.61
N CYS A 103 1.70 -3.48 -2.33
CA CYS A 103 0.44 -3.04 -1.80
C CYS A 103 -0.66 -4.02 -2.19
N TRP A 104 -1.32 -4.61 -1.20
CA TRP A 104 -2.38 -5.58 -1.34
C TRP A 104 -3.69 -4.98 -0.86
N CYS A 105 -4.67 -4.88 -1.75
CA CYS A 105 -6.01 -4.42 -1.42
C CYS A 105 -7.01 -5.55 -1.56
N GLY A 106 -8.01 -5.57 -0.69
CA GLY A 106 -9.07 -6.56 -0.78
C GLY A 106 -10.28 -6.25 0.06
N SER A 107 -11.38 -6.90 -0.27
CA SER A 107 -12.62 -6.79 0.51
C SER A 107 -12.66 -7.79 1.66
N TYR A 108 -11.81 -8.82 1.63
CA TYR A 108 -11.84 -9.92 2.58
C TYR A 108 -10.46 -10.24 3.14
N LEU A 109 -10.41 -10.50 4.44
CA LEU A 109 -9.27 -11.09 5.13
C LEU A 109 -9.55 -12.58 5.37
N SER A 110 -8.60 -13.44 5.00
CA SER A 110 -8.68 -14.88 5.21
C SER A 110 -8.76 -15.22 6.70
N ALA A 111 -9.65 -16.14 7.07
CA ALA A 111 -9.74 -16.64 8.45
C ALA A 111 -8.49 -17.40 8.92
N LEU A 112 -7.59 -17.74 7.99
CA LEU A 112 -6.30 -18.37 8.28
C LEU A 112 -5.18 -17.34 8.54
N SER A 113 -5.45 -16.05 8.34
CA SER A 113 -4.52 -14.98 8.67
C SER A 113 -4.69 -14.57 10.13
N ASN A 114 -3.61 -14.65 10.88
CA ASN A 114 -3.55 -14.42 12.32
C ASN A 114 -2.57 -13.29 12.61
N LYS A 115 -2.86 -12.54 13.68
CA LYS A 115 -1.98 -11.49 14.17
C LYS A 115 -0.68 -12.09 14.71
N LEU A 116 0.44 -11.51 14.32
CA LEU A 116 1.79 -11.87 14.72
C LEU A 116 2.40 -10.81 15.64
N SER A 117 3.61 -11.07 16.14
CA SER A 117 4.46 -10.05 16.73
C SER A 117 4.83 -8.99 15.68
N GLU A 118 4.80 -7.71 16.06
CA GLU A 118 5.20 -6.57 15.21
C GLU A 118 6.61 -6.72 14.64
N SER A 119 7.48 -7.47 15.32
CA SER A 119 8.83 -7.79 14.85
C SER A 119 8.88 -8.57 13.53
N ASN A 120 7.77 -9.18 13.09
CA ASN A 120 7.71 -9.85 11.79
C ASN A 120 7.49 -8.85 10.64
N CYS A 121 6.83 -7.72 10.91
CA CYS A 121 6.60 -6.66 9.94
C CYS A 121 7.64 -5.55 10.11
N SER A 122 8.91 -5.91 10.01
CA SER A 122 10.04 -5.02 10.30
C SER A 122 10.73 -4.48 9.05
N LEU A 123 10.14 -4.65 7.86
CA LEU A 123 10.75 -4.16 6.63
C LEU A 123 10.38 -2.69 6.40
N PRO A 124 11.35 -1.79 6.22
CA PRO A 124 11.09 -0.40 5.91
C PRO A 124 10.45 -0.27 4.51
N CYS A 125 9.66 0.76 4.31
CA CYS A 125 9.10 1.08 2.99
C CYS A 125 10.21 1.51 2.02
N VAL A 126 10.06 1.18 0.74
CA VAL A 126 11.03 1.64 -0.28
C VAL A 126 10.93 3.14 -0.55
N GLY A 127 9.76 3.75 -0.36
CA GLY A 127 9.54 5.19 -0.51
C GLY A 127 9.79 6.03 0.75
N ASP A 128 9.82 5.42 1.92
CA ASP A 128 10.04 6.09 3.21
C ASP A 128 10.61 5.10 4.25
N ASP A 129 11.90 5.21 4.57
CA ASP A 129 12.56 4.29 5.50
C ASP A 129 12.19 4.50 6.97
N SER A 130 11.43 5.55 7.28
CA SER A 130 10.90 5.80 8.63
C SER A 130 9.60 5.04 8.93
N GLU A 131 8.98 4.43 7.91
CA GLU A 131 7.75 3.65 8.01
C GLU A 131 7.99 2.15 7.72
N LEU A 132 7.17 1.29 8.34
CA LEU A 132 7.22 -0.16 8.12
C LEU A 132 6.17 -0.63 7.10
N CYS A 133 6.64 -1.28 6.03
CA CYS A 133 5.86 -1.81 4.91
C CYS A 133 5.84 -3.35 4.88
N GLY A 134 5.47 -3.95 6.01
CA GLY A 134 5.28 -5.39 6.14
C GLY A 134 6.57 -6.16 6.43
N GLY A 135 6.59 -7.42 6.02
CA GLY A 135 7.71 -8.33 6.21
C GLY A 135 7.77 -9.39 5.12
N TYR A 136 8.59 -10.41 5.33
CA TYR A 136 8.64 -11.58 4.46
C TYR A 136 7.45 -12.49 4.78
N LEU A 137 6.52 -12.68 3.82
CA LEU A 137 5.28 -13.45 4.03
C LEU A 137 4.45 -12.96 5.23
N THR A 138 4.54 -11.67 5.54
CA THR A 138 3.83 -11.03 6.65
C THR A 138 3.44 -9.61 6.26
N ILE A 139 2.25 -9.21 6.69
CA ILE A 139 1.51 -8.08 6.16
C ILE A 139 1.30 -7.06 7.26
N SER A 140 1.73 -5.81 7.03
CA SER A 140 1.27 -4.67 7.84
C SER A 140 -0.17 -4.38 7.43
N LEU A 141 -1.14 -4.82 8.24
CA LEU A 141 -2.56 -4.81 7.88
C LEU A 141 -3.26 -3.54 8.36
N TYR A 142 -4.06 -2.96 7.48
CA TYR A 142 -4.90 -1.80 7.74
C TYR A 142 -6.34 -2.09 7.34
N ASN A 143 -7.28 -1.47 8.04
CA ASN A 143 -8.70 -1.61 7.79
C ASN A 143 -9.39 -0.26 7.68
N LEU A 144 -10.27 -0.12 6.69
CA LEU A 144 -11.07 1.08 6.49
C LEU A 144 -12.10 1.21 7.62
N THR A 145 -11.86 2.13 8.56
CA THR A 145 -12.74 2.42 9.71
C THR A 145 -13.63 3.62 9.47
N SER A 146 -13.20 4.51 8.58
CA SER A 146 -13.99 5.62 8.09
C SER A 146 -14.12 5.47 6.60
N LYS A 147 -15.23 4.85 6.15
CA LYS A 147 -15.66 5.00 4.76
C LYS A 147 -15.71 6.51 4.53
N LYS A 148 -14.84 7.04 3.67
CA LYS A 148 -14.89 8.46 3.29
C LYS A 148 -16.36 8.74 2.94
N ALA A 149 -17.06 9.44 3.83
CA ALA A 149 -18.32 10.07 3.49
C ALA A 149 -17.94 11.05 2.36
N GLY A 150 -18.37 10.74 1.15
CA GLY A 150 -17.93 11.38 -0.10
C GLY A 150 -17.07 10.43 -0.94
N SER A 151 -17.63 9.48 -1.67
CA SER A 151 -18.85 9.60 -2.50
C SER A 151 -20.10 9.02 -1.82
N ASP A 152 -20.65 9.70 -0.83
CA ASP A 152 -21.85 10.52 -1.07
C ASP A 152 -21.51 11.81 -1.85
N ASP A 153 -21.82 11.84 -3.15
CA ASP A 153 -22.93 12.68 -3.58
C ASP A 153 -23.96 12.85 -2.47
N SER A 154 -23.82 13.97 -1.76
CA SER A 154 -24.94 14.56 -1.06
C SER A 154 -25.96 15.03 -2.10
N SER A 155 -26.81 14.11 -2.57
CA SER A 155 -28.23 14.39 -2.46
C SER A 155 -28.63 14.07 -1.01
N SER A 156 -28.45 15.09 -0.16
CA SER A 156 -29.28 15.21 1.04
C SER A 156 -30.71 15.44 0.59
N THR A 157 -31.41 14.40 0.14
CA THR A 157 -32.85 14.36 0.36
C THR A 157 -33.02 13.76 1.73
N LYS A 158 -33.27 14.64 2.72
CA LYS A 158 -33.85 14.23 3.99
C LYS A 158 -35.01 13.28 3.67
N GLY A 159 -35.00 12.11 4.28
CA GLY A 159 -36.22 11.33 4.48
C GLY A 159 -37.19 12.15 5.32
N ALA A 160 -37.89 13.08 4.67
CA ALA A 160 -39.23 13.46 5.01
C ALA A 160 -40.13 12.57 4.15
N ALA A 161 -41.05 11.88 4.80
CA ALA A 161 -42.16 11.24 4.15
C ALA A 161 -42.92 12.24 3.25
N SER A 162 -43.59 11.70 2.22
CA SER A 162 -44.55 12.39 1.33
C SER A 162 -43.87 13.18 0.20
N SER A 163 -44.29 13.15 -1.06
CA SER A 163 -45.53 12.73 -1.71
C SER A 163 -45.26 12.69 -3.22
N VAL A 164 -45.95 11.82 -3.95
CA VAL A 164 -45.97 11.82 -5.42
C VAL A 164 -46.34 13.21 -5.94
N SER A 165 -45.39 13.92 -6.54
CA SER A 165 -45.68 15.22 -7.16
C SER A 165 -46.05 14.97 -8.62
N ALA A 166 -47.35 15.01 -8.89
CA ALA A 166 -47.93 14.95 -10.21
C ALA A 166 -47.35 16.06 -11.11
N SER A 167 -46.91 15.68 -12.30
CA SER A 167 -46.52 16.62 -13.35
C SER A 167 -47.78 17.36 -13.83
N SER A 168 -47.93 18.62 -13.39
CA SER A 168 -48.99 19.50 -13.86
C SER A 168 -48.64 19.99 -15.27
N TRP A 169 -49.35 19.47 -16.27
CA TRP A 169 -49.28 20.01 -17.63
C TRP A 169 -50.28 21.17 -17.71
N THR A 170 -49.79 22.41 -17.72
CA THR A 170 -50.62 23.57 -18.04
C THR A 170 -50.67 23.74 -19.54
N PHE A 171 -51.74 23.24 -20.16
CA PHE A 171 -52.12 23.66 -21.50
C PHE A 171 -52.73 25.06 -21.41
N VAL A 172 -52.05 26.06 -21.97
CA VAL A 172 -52.57 27.41 -22.14
C VAL A 172 -53.41 27.44 -23.41
N LEU A 173 -54.73 27.31 -23.26
CA LEU A 173 -55.70 27.81 -24.22
C LEU A 173 -56.60 28.81 -23.49
N GLY A 174 -56.87 29.92 -24.16
CA GLY A 174 -57.31 31.17 -23.56
C GLY A 174 -58.58 31.11 -22.71
N ALA A 175 -58.68 32.14 -21.86
CA ALA A 175 -59.87 32.58 -21.14
C ALA A 175 -60.49 31.55 -20.16
N GLY A 176 -59.84 31.43 -18.99
CA GLY A 176 -60.47 31.13 -17.70
C GLY A 176 -60.86 29.67 -17.43
N VAL A 177 -60.25 29.03 -16.43
CA VAL A 177 -60.78 27.76 -15.88
C VAL A 177 -60.51 27.59 -14.38
N MET A 178 -61.56 27.14 -13.70
CA MET A 178 -61.59 26.61 -12.34
C MET A 178 -60.69 25.37 -12.23
N ALA A 179 -59.96 25.25 -11.11
CA ALA A 179 -59.25 24.02 -10.75
C ALA A 179 -60.21 23.09 -9.99
N LEU A 180 -60.53 21.93 -10.57
CA LEU A 180 -61.22 20.83 -9.91
C LEU A 180 -60.18 19.79 -9.46
N THR A 181 -59.95 19.70 -8.16
CA THR A 181 -59.11 18.67 -7.54
C THR A 181 -59.95 17.46 -7.18
N VAL A 182 -59.81 16.37 -7.91
CA VAL A 182 -60.32 15.04 -7.51
C VAL A 182 -59.32 14.40 -6.55
N GLY A 183 -59.73 14.26 -5.29
CA GLY A 183 -58.97 13.56 -4.25
C GLY A 183 -59.28 12.07 -4.24
N ALA A 184 -58.25 11.23 -4.16
CA ALA A 184 -58.39 9.79 -3.91
C ALA A 184 -58.33 9.54 -2.40
N ALA A 185 -59.41 8.94 -1.89
CA ALA A 185 -59.51 8.36 -0.56
C ALA A 185 -58.80 6.98 -0.51
N LEU A 186 -58.31 6.63 0.68
CA LEU A 186 -57.66 5.36 1.04
C LEU A 186 -58.62 4.17 1.00
#